data_AF-A0A2V6GV62-F1
#
_entry.id   AF-A0A2V6GV62-F1
#
_cell.length_a   1.000
_cell.length_b   1.000
_cell.length_c   1.000
_cell.angle_alpha   90.00
_cell.angle_beta   90.00
_cell.angle_gamma   90.00
#
_symmetry.space_group_name_H-M   'P 1'
#
loop_
_entity.id
_entity.type
_entity.pdbx_description
1 polymer ?
#
loop_
_entity_poly.entity_id
_entity_poly.type
_entity_poly.pdbx_seq_one_letter_code
_entity_poly.pdbx_strand_id
1 'polypeptide(L)'
;MFFESTNLIPDETLIEIREVGKCLAFSSPTAAGFHLMRAVESMLRHYYEVLSKGASRPARGAMGIYLDTILRLPGIDNELHAALKQIKTLYRDPIAHLEVVLTGPEAISLLGVVQRAISRTLTLIKSTAS
;
A
#
# COMPACT_ATOMS: atom_id res chain seq x y z
N MET A 1 21.67 -5.92 6.84
CA MET A 1 21.27 -5.23 5.60
C MET A 1 19.78 -4.82 5.55
N PHE A 2 19.01 -4.91 6.66
CA PHE A 2 17.57 -4.55 6.68
C PHE A 2 17.28 -3.12 7.19
N PHE A 3 18.26 -2.42 7.76
CA PHE A 3 18.04 -1.16 8.50
C PHE A 3 18.21 0.13 7.67
N GLU A 4 18.83 0.09 6.49
CA GLU A 4 18.99 1.31 5.66
C GLU A 4 17.69 1.75 4.97
N SER A 5 16.68 0.88 4.89
CA SER A 5 15.42 1.16 4.18
C SER A 5 14.33 1.74 5.08
N THR A 6 14.50 1.78 6.40
CA THR A 6 13.42 2.18 7.33
C THR A 6 13.14 3.68 7.31
N ASN A 7 14.13 4.53 7.03
CA ASN A 7 13.94 5.99 7.02
C ASN A 7 13.08 6.50 5.84
N LEU A 8 12.80 5.65 4.84
CA LEU A 8 11.97 5.98 3.68
C LEU A 8 10.58 5.35 3.74
N ILE A 9 10.34 4.48 4.73
CA ILE A 9 9.02 3.93 4.99
C ILE A 9 8.40 4.81 6.09
N PRO A 10 7.21 5.38 5.86
CA PRO A 10 6.50 6.12 6.91
C PRO A 10 6.27 5.25 8.14
N ASP A 11 6.34 5.85 9.33
CA ASP A 11 6.12 5.13 10.59
C ASP A 11 4.73 4.50 10.64
N GLU A 12 3.72 5.15 10.06
CA GLU A 12 2.37 4.61 9.94
C GLU A 12 2.38 3.30 9.15
N THR A 13 3.10 3.23 8.04
CA THR A 13 3.23 1.98 7.27
C THR A 13 3.88 0.88 8.10
N LEU A 14 4.91 1.19 8.90
CA LEU A 14 5.58 0.21 9.76
C LEU A 14 4.65 -0.29 10.87
N ILE A 15 3.84 0.59 11.46
CA ILE A 15 2.83 0.22 12.46
C ILE A 15 1.83 -0.76 11.86
N GLU A 16 1.27 -0.44 10.70
CA GLU A 16 0.29 -1.30 10.04
C GLU A 16 0.88 -2.67 9.68
N ILE A 17 2.12 -2.73 9.17
CA ILE A 17 2.80 -4.01 8.86
C ILE A 17 2.97 -4.87 10.12
N ARG A 18 3.25 -4.28 11.29
CA ARG A 18 3.34 -5.02 12.55
C ARG A 18 1.99 -5.61 12.95
N GLU A 19 0.90 -4.84 12.79
CA GLU A 19 -0.45 -5.35 13.07
C GLU A 19 -0.87 -6.46 12.11
N VAL A 20 -0.47 -6.40 10.83
CA VAL A 20 -0.67 -7.52 9.88
C VAL A 20 -0.03 -8.80 10.41
N GLY A 21 1.22 -8.73 10.88
CA GLY A 21 1.92 -9.88 11.44
C GLY A 21 1.17 -10.50 12.62
N LYS A 22 0.66 -9.68 13.54
CA LYS A 22 -0.16 -10.14 14.67
C LYS A 22 -1.47 -10.77 14.18
N CYS A 23 -2.19 -10.11 13.28
CA CYS A 23 -3.45 -10.61 12.73
C CYS A 23 -3.28 -11.98 12.07
N LEU A 24 -2.21 -12.16 11.29
CA LEU A 24 -1.91 -13.45 10.67
C LEU A 24 -1.53 -14.52 11.72
N ALA A 25 -0.75 -14.16 12.74
CA ALA A 25 -0.38 -15.07 13.82
C ALA A 25 -1.59 -15.54 14.65
N PHE A 26 -2.60 -14.70 14.83
CA PHE A 26 -3.84 -15.01 15.56
C PHE A 26 -5.03 -15.34 14.65
N SER A 27 -4.77 -15.80 13.42
CA SER A 27 -5.81 -16.26 12.47
C SER A 27 -6.96 -15.26 12.28
N SER A 28 -6.65 -13.98 12.19
CA SER A 28 -7.56 -12.86 11.94
C SER A 28 -7.34 -12.27 10.53
N PRO A 29 -7.58 -13.05 9.45
CA PRO A 29 -7.23 -12.68 8.08
C PRO A 29 -7.92 -11.42 7.55
N THR A 30 -9.18 -11.19 7.92
CA THR A 30 -9.90 -9.97 7.48
C THR A 30 -9.31 -8.72 8.10
N ALA A 31 -8.95 -8.76 9.39
CA ALA A 31 -8.24 -7.67 10.05
C ALA A 31 -6.86 -7.43 9.41
N ALA A 32 -6.13 -8.50 9.06
CA ALA A 32 -4.89 -8.38 8.30
C ALA A 32 -5.11 -7.65 6.97
N GLY A 33 -6.18 -7.96 6.24
CA GLY A 33 -6.57 -7.26 5.01
C GLY A 33 -6.78 -5.75 5.21
N PHE A 34 -7.45 -5.33 6.29
CA PHE A 34 -7.62 -3.91 6.61
C PHE A 34 -6.30 -3.21 6.92
N HIS A 35 -5.44 -3.82 7.74
CA HIS A 35 -4.11 -3.26 8.03
C HIS A 35 -3.23 -3.18 6.78
N LEU A 36 -3.32 -4.17 5.88
CA LEU A 36 -2.64 -4.14 4.58
C LEU A 36 -3.10 -2.96 3.72
N MET A 37 -4.40 -2.65 3.68
CA MET A 37 -4.90 -1.49 2.94
C MET A 37 -4.41 -0.17 3.53
N ARG A 38 -4.37 -0.05 4.85
CA ARG A 38 -3.84 1.13 5.56
C ARG A 38 -2.35 1.32 5.33
N ALA A 39 -1.58 0.24 5.31
CA ALA A 39 -0.15 0.26 4.98
C ALA A 39 0.10 0.80 3.57
N VAL A 40 -0.68 0.33 2.58
CA VAL A 40 -0.61 0.82 1.19
C VAL A 40 -1.03 2.29 1.12
N GLU A 41 -2.13 2.68 1.75
CA GLU A 41 -2.59 4.07 1.75
C GLU A 41 -1.50 5.03 2.27
N SER A 42 -0.88 4.69 3.40
CA SER A 42 0.23 5.45 3.97
C SER A 42 1.41 5.57 2.98
N MET A 43 1.81 4.48 2.33
CA MET A 43 2.86 4.53 1.31
C MET A 43 2.50 5.37 0.09
N LEU A 44 1.25 5.30 -0.38
CA LEU A 44 0.79 6.09 -1.54
C LEU A 44 0.73 7.58 -1.22
N ARG A 45 0.36 7.96 0.01
CA ARG A 45 0.42 9.34 0.50
C ARG A 45 1.85 9.86 0.46
N HIS A 46 2.80 9.11 1.00
CA HIS A 46 4.20 9.48 1.00
C HIS A 46 4.77 9.58 -0.43
N TYR A 47 4.46 8.61 -1.29
CA TYR A 47 4.90 8.64 -2.67
C TYR A 47 4.32 9.84 -3.44
N TYR A 48 3.05 10.16 -3.22
CA TYR A 48 2.42 11.34 -3.80
C TYR A 48 3.13 12.63 -3.37
N GLU A 49 3.56 12.75 -2.11
CA GLU A 49 4.31 13.92 -1.63
C GLU A 49 5.66 14.07 -2.34
N VAL A 50 6.39 12.97 -2.50
CA VAL A 50 7.65 12.94 -3.24
C VAL A 50 7.44 13.40 -4.68
N LEU A 51 6.40 12.89 -5.36
CA LEU A 51 6.09 13.24 -6.74
C LEU A 51 5.57 14.68 -6.91
N SER A 52 4.77 15.15 -5.96
CA SER A 52 4.09 16.46 -6.03
C SER A 52 4.97 17.64 -5.61
N LYS A 53 6.17 17.38 -5.08
CA LYS A 53 7.16 18.41 -4.68
C LYS A 53 6.55 19.50 -3.78
N GLY A 54 5.67 19.10 -2.87
CA GLY A 54 5.04 20.01 -1.89
C GLY A 54 3.68 20.58 -2.30
N ALA A 55 3.05 20.08 -3.37
CA ALA A 55 1.65 20.43 -3.63
C ALA A 55 0.74 19.91 -2.52
N SER A 56 -0.38 20.62 -2.29
CA SER A 56 -1.36 20.23 -1.28
C SER A 56 -1.93 18.84 -1.56
N ARG A 57 -2.04 18.01 -0.51
CA ARG A 57 -2.75 16.73 -0.59
C ARG A 57 -4.21 16.94 -1.03
N PRO A 58 -4.83 15.97 -1.73
CA PRO A 58 -6.25 16.03 -2.06
C PRO A 58 -7.13 16.23 -0.81
N ALA A 59 -8.11 17.14 -0.88
CA ALA A 59 -8.94 17.55 0.26
C ALA A 59 -9.73 16.40 0.93
N ARG A 60 -10.03 15.34 0.19
CA ARG A 60 -10.63 14.09 0.69
C ARG A 60 -9.62 12.97 0.53
N GLY A 61 -8.60 12.89 1.40
CA GLY A 61 -7.48 11.95 1.31
C GLY A 61 -7.83 10.46 1.43
N ALA A 62 -8.94 9.97 0.89
CA ALA A 62 -9.23 8.55 0.82
C ALA A 62 -8.23 7.84 -0.10
N MET A 63 -7.80 6.64 0.28
CA MET A 63 -6.90 5.76 -0.49
C MET A 63 -7.23 5.69 -2.00
N GLY A 64 -8.52 5.65 -2.34
CA GLY A 64 -8.98 5.56 -3.74
C GLY A 64 -8.53 6.74 -4.61
N ILE A 65 -8.46 7.96 -4.04
CA ILE A 65 -7.97 9.13 -4.77
C ILE A 65 -6.48 8.98 -5.09
N TYR A 66 -5.67 8.59 -4.10
CA TYR A 66 -4.25 8.39 -4.32
C TYR A 66 -3.97 7.28 -5.33
N LEU A 67 -4.70 6.16 -5.26
CA LEU A 67 -4.63 5.08 -6.25
C LEU A 67 -4.94 5.60 -7.66
N ASP A 68 -6.05 6.30 -7.84
CA ASP A 68 -6.46 6.81 -9.15
C ASP A 68 -5.50 7.85 -9.71
N THR A 69 -4.99 8.74 -8.85
CA THR A 69 -3.99 9.72 -9.25
C THR A 69 -2.71 9.05 -9.69
N ILE A 70 -2.19 8.09 -8.92
CA ILE A 70 -0.93 7.41 -9.22
C ILE A 70 -1.07 6.55 -10.48
N LEU A 71 -2.15 5.77 -10.61
CA LEU A 71 -2.40 4.91 -11.78
C LEU A 71 -2.53 5.69 -13.10
N ARG A 72 -2.88 6.97 -13.04
CA ARG A 72 -2.99 7.86 -14.23
C ARG A 72 -1.70 8.64 -14.52
N LEU A 73 -0.64 8.48 -13.73
CA LEU A 73 0.60 9.18 -13.99
C LEU A 73 1.21 8.74 -15.33
N PRO A 74 1.60 9.69 -16.19
CA PRO A 74 2.31 9.35 -17.42
C PRO A 74 3.65 8.71 -17.07
N GLY A 75 3.95 7.56 -17.69
CA GLY A 75 5.20 6.84 -17.43
C GLY A 75 5.26 6.15 -16.06
N ILE A 76 4.12 5.88 -15.41
CA ILE A 76 4.10 5.03 -14.21
C ILE A 76 4.83 3.71 -14.50
N ASP A 77 5.64 3.30 -13.52
CA ASP A 77 6.32 2.02 -13.56
C ASP A 77 5.34 0.84 -13.72
N ASN A 78 5.63 -0.05 -14.67
CA ASN A 78 4.74 -1.15 -15.05
C ASN A 78 4.48 -2.12 -13.89
N GLU A 79 5.49 -2.43 -13.08
CA GLU A 79 5.33 -3.33 -11.94
C GLU A 79 4.46 -2.71 -10.86
N LEU A 80 4.70 -1.43 -10.53
CA LEU A 80 3.87 -0.68 -9.59
C LEU A 80 2.44 -0.60 -10.08
N HIS A 81 2.24 -0.25 -11.36
CA HIS A 81 0.91 -0.14 -11.97
C HIS A 81 0.16 -1.47 -11.88
N ALA A 82 0.80 -2.60 -12.21
CA ALA A 82 0.19 -3.92 -12.11
C ALA A 82 -0.22 -4.27 -10.67
N ALA A 83 0.67 -4.04 -9.70
CA ALA A 83 0.41 -4.33 -8.29
C ALA A 83 -0.73 -3.45 -7.71
N LEU A 84 -0.72 -2.14 -7.99
CA LEU A 84 -1.76 -1.23 -7.53
C LEU A 84 -3.12 -1.53 -8.17
N LYS A 85 -3.12 -1.93 -9.45
CA LYS A 85 -4.36 -2.35 -10.13
C LYS A 85 -4.94 -3.60 -9.46
N GLN A 86 -4.12 -4.60 -9.15
CA GLN A 86 -4.56 -5.79 -8.42
C GLN A 86 -5.10 -5.43 -7.02
N ILE A 87 -4.38 -4.60 -6.25
CA ILE A 87 -4.85 -4.11 -4.94
C ILE A 87 -6.23 -3.46 -5.08
N LYS A 88 -6.40 -2.55 -6.04
CA LYS A 88 -7.67 -1.85 -6.26
C LYS A 88 -8.81 -2.83 -6.58
N THR A 89 -8.64 -3.64 -7.62
CA THR A 89 -9.75 -4.40 -8.20
C THR A 89 -10.06 -5.70 -7.47
N LEU A 90 -9.05 -6.39 -6.93
CA LEU A 90 -9.22 -7.72 -6.35
C LEU A 90 -9.39 -7.69 -4.83
N TYR A 91 -9.02 -6.59 -4.16
CA TYR A 91 -8.94 -6.58 -2.70
C TYR A 91 -9.59 -5.35 -2.07
N ARG A 92 -9.13 -4.13 -2.39
CA ARG A 92 -9.61 -2.90 -1.77
C ARG A 92 -11.12 -2.72 -1.96
N ASP A 93 -11.57 -2.80 -3.20
CA ASP A 93 -12.99 -2.60 -3.52
C ASP A 93 -13.86 -3.70 -2.89
N PRO A 94 -13.49 -5.01 -2.98
CA PRO A 94 -14.19 -6.07 -2.25
C PRO A 94 -14.18 -5.95 -0.73
N ILE A 95 -13.03 -5.78 -0.07
CA ILE A 95 -12.88 -5.77 1.40
C ILE A 95 -13.58 -4.57 2.04
N ALA A 96 -13.85 -3.51 1.27
CA ALA A 96 -14.66 -2.38 1.73
C ALA A 96 -16.15 -2.76 1.98
N HIS A 97 -16.62 -3.90 1.46
CA HIS A 97 -17.96 -4.41 1.69
C HIS A 97 -18.02 -5.31 2.93
N LEU A 98 -18.99 -5.06 3.82
CA LEU A 98 -19.13 -5.73 5.12
C LEU A 98 -19.28 -7.25 5.05
N GLU A 99 -19.74 -7.79 3.93
CA GLU A 99 -19.97 -9.23 3.74
C GLU A 99 -18.71 -9.99 3.32
N VAL A 100 -17.63 -9.28 2.96
CA VAL A 100 -16.39 -9.89 2.51
C VAL A 100 -15.52 -10.24 3.71
N VAL A 101 -15.32 -11.54 3.92
CA VAL A 101 -14.42 -12.10 4.93
C VAL A 101 -13.28 -12.80 4.21
N LEU A 102 -12.05 -12.37 4.47
CA LEU A 102 -10.86 -13.04 3.94
C LEU A 102 -10.60 -14.34 4.68
N THR A 103 -10.15 -15.35 3.93
CA THR A 103 -9.49 -16.54 4.46
C THR A 103 -7.99 -16.28 4.71
N GLY A 104 -7.33 -17.15 5.48
CA GLY A 104 -5.88 -17.11 5.66
C GLY A 104 -5.09 -17.07 4.34
N PRO A 105 -5.34 -18.00 3.39
CA PRO A 105 -4.67 -17.99 2.09
C PRO A 105 -4.90 -16.70 1.27
N GLU A 106 -6.10 -16.13 1.31
CA GLU A 106 -6.38 -14.86 0.62
C GLU A 106 -5.64 -13.68 1.25
N ALA A 107 -5.56 -13.63 2.59
CA ALA A 107 -4.77 -12.62 3.30
C ALA A 107 -3.26 -12.74 3.00
N ILE A 108 -2.73 -13.96 2.89
CA ILE A 108 -1.33 -14.18 2.47
C ILE A 108 -1.10 -13.77 1.02
N SER A 109 -2.05 -14.07 0.14
CA SER A 109 -1.99 -13.64 -1.26
C SER A 109 -1.97 -12.11 -1.37
N LEU A 110 -2.84 -11.44 -0.62
CA LEU A 110 -2.88 -9.99 -0.52
C LEU A 110 -1.58 -9.41 0.02
N LEU A 111 -1.01 -9.99 1.08
CA LEU A 111 0.29 -9.58 1.63
C LEU A 111 1.38 -9.60 0.56
N GLY A 112 1.42 -10.61 -0.31
CA GLY A 112 2.38 -10.69 -1.41
C GLY A 112 2.25 -9.53 -2.41
N VAL A 113 1.02 -9.19 -2.80
CA VAL A 113 0.76 -8.06 -3.72
C VAL A 113 1.12 -6.72 -3.06
N VAL A 114 0.78 -6.55 -1.79
CA VAL A 114 1.11 -5.34 -1.01
C VAL A 114 2.61 -5.18 -0.82
N GLN A 115 3.31 -6.26 -0.47
CA GLN A 115 4.78 -6.25 -0.37
C GLN A 115 5.40 -5.79 -1.69
N ARG A 116 4.91 -6.30 -2.84
CA ARG A 116 5.40 -5.87 -4.16
C ARG A 116 5.18 -4.37 -4.38
N ALA A 117 3.98 -3.87 -4.11
CA ALA A 117 3.67 -2.44 -4.26
C ALA A 117 4.57 -1.57 -3.39
N ILE A 118 4.68 -1.86 -2.09
CA ILE A 118 5.51 -1.10 -1.15
C ILE A 118 6.98 -1.15 -1.57
N SER A 119 7.51 -2.33 -1.90
CA SER A 119 8.91 -2.48 -2.30
C SER A 119 9.22 -1.69 -3.58
N ARG A 120 8.31 -1.70 -4.55
CA ARG A 120 8.52 -0.97 -5.80
C ARG A 120 8.44 0.54 -5.60
N THR A 121 7.47 1.01 -4.82
CA THR A 121 7.35 2.42 -4.42
C THR A 121 8.63 2.92 -3.73
N LEU A 122 9.20 2.14 -2.80
CA LEU A 122 10.46 2.51 -2.13
C LEU A 122 11.62 2.66 -3.10
N THR A 123 11.77 1.75 -4.06
CA THR A 123 12.81 1.86 -5.10
C THR A 123 12.65 3.14 -5.92
N LEU A 124 11.42 3.49 -6.29
CA LEU A 124 11.13 4.71 -7.07
C LEU A 124 11.38 5.99 -6.27
N ILE A 125 11.08 5.99 -4.97
CA ILE A 125 11.39 7.11 -4.08
C ILE A 125 12.91 7.29 -3.99
N LYS A 126 13.66 6.20 -3.78
CA LYS A 126 15.13 6.23 -3.74
C LYS A 126 15.73 6.80 -5.02
N SER A 127 15.24 6.39 -6.18
CA SER A 127 15.72 6.89 -7.48
C SER A 127 15.34 8.34 -7.77
N THR A 128 14.37 8.90 -7.07
CA THR A 128 13.96 10.31 -7.23
C THR A 128 14.75 11.23 -6.29
N ALA A 129 15.29 10.69 -5.19
CA ALA A 129 16.09 11.42 -4.21
C ALA A 129 17.60 11.50 -4.53
N SER A 130 18.06 10.64 -5.46
CA SER A 130 19.43 10.61 -6.01
C SER A 130 19.54 11.40 -7.30
#